data_AF-A0AAJ4A2F3-F1
#
_entry.id   AF-A0AAJ4A2F3-F1
#
_cell.length_a   1.000
_cell.length_b   1.000
_cell.length_c   1.000
_cell.angle_alpha   90.00
_cell.angle_beta   90.00
_cell.angle_gamma   90.00
#
_symmetry.space_group_name_H-M   'P 1'
#
loop_
_entity.id
_entity.type
_entity.pdbx_description
1 polymer ?
#
loop_
_entity_poly.entity_id
_entity_poly.type
_entity_poly.pdbx_seq_one_letter_code
_entity_poly.pdbx_strand_id
1 'polypeptide(L)'
;MRNIIISVLLIANLFAVDYSSMSLQELKNQRGGVAPEDKEAFKAAIKAKMQSLSPEQREKEKAEMLAFKASVFSTTPKKIEEFEMKMKSLAPEKKDALMSKMDSLSMEEKFAFKTKLFAMSTEELSAMSAEEMIHLSDK
;
A
#
# COMPACT_ATOMS: atom_id res chain seq x y z
N MET A 1 -3.24 46.67 12.55
CA MET A 1 -3.35 45.46 13.40
C MET A 1 -3.80 44.20 12.64
N ARG A 2 -4.61 44.31 11.57
CA ARG A 2 -5.07 43.15 10.77
C ARG A 2 -3.94 42.32 10.13
N ASN A 3 -2.81 42.93 9.79
CA ASN A 3 -1.72 42.27 9.06
C ASN A 3 -0.80 41.42 9.96
N ILE A 4 -0.83 41.61 11.28
CA ILE A 4 0.03 40.88 12.22
C ILE A 4 -0.53 39.47 12.47
N ILE A 5 -1.86 39.34 12.46
CA ILE A 5 -2.56 38.06 12.70
C ILE A 5 -2.25 37.05 11.58
N ILE A 6 -2.10 37.53 10.34
CA ILE A 6 -1.79 36.67 9.18
C ILE A 6 -0.33 36.18 9.25
N SER A 7 0.62 37.01 9.70
CA SER A 7 2.02 36.61 9.85
C SER A 7 2.25 35.59 10.96
N VAL A 8 1.48 35.63 12.05
CA VAL A 8 1.57 34.62 13.12
C VAL A 8 0.98 33.28 12.69
N LEU A 9 -0.07 33.28 11.86
CA LEU A 9 -0.65 32.05 11.31
C LEU A 9 0.27 31.33 10.31
N LEU A 10 1.14 32.07 9.60
CA LEU A 10 2.10 31.48 8.67
C LEU A 10 3.28 30.78 9.36
N ILE A 11 3.67 31.22 10.57
CA ILE A 11 4.80 30.63 11.32
C ILE A 11 4.43 29.26 11.92
N ALA A 12 3.13 28.99 12.16
CA ALA A 12 2.68 27.71 12.71
C ALA A 12 2.76 26.53 11.74
N ASN A 13 2.94 26.76 10.43
CA ASN A 13 3.04 25.71 9.42
C ASN A 13 4.47 25.23 9.13
N LEU A 14 5.47 25.71 9.89
CA LEU A 14 6.89 25.45 9.62
C LEU A 14 7.51 24.33 10.48
N PHE A 15 6.71 23.52 11.15
CA PHE A 15 7.18 22.29 11.78
C PHE A 15 7.04 21.13 10.80
N ALA A 16 8.04 20.95 9.94
CA ALA A 16 8.20 19.71 9.19
C ALA A 16 8.30 18.55 10.21
N VAL A 17 7.46 17.53 10.05
CA VAL A 17 7.54 16.34 10.90
C VAL A 17 8.80 15.58 10.52
N ASP A 18 9.81 15.63 11.39
CA ASP A 18 11.05 14.89 11.17
C ASP A 18 10.86 13.40 11.53
N TYR A 19 10.50 12.61 10.53
CA TYR A 19 10.37 11.16 10.66
C TYR A 19 11.69 10.42 10.88
N SER A 20 12.84 11.06 10.64
CA SER A 20 14.15 10.41 10.74
C SER A 20 14.57 10.16 12.20
N SER A 21 14.16 11.05 13.10
CA SER A 21 14.40 10.95 14.54
C SER A 21 13.48 9.95 15.25
N MET A 22 12.35 9.58 14.63
CA MET A 22 11.38 8.65 15.23
C MET A 22 11.88 7.20 15.25
N SER A 23 11.45 6.44 16.25
CA SER A 23 11.64 4.98 16.30
C SER A 23 10.71 4.27 15.31
N LEU A 24 11.04 3.01 14.97
CA LEU A 24 10.20 2.21 14.06
C LEU A 24 8.77 2.03 14.62
N GLN A 25 8.62 1.92 15.94
CA GLN A 25 7.33 1.75 16.59
C GLN A 25 6.49 3.03 16.52
N GLU A 26 7.10 4.20 16.70
CA GLU A 26 6.42 5.48 16.54
C GLU A 26 5.98 5.71 15.09
N LEU A 27 6.84 5.36 14.12
CA LEU A 27 6.47 5.38 12.70
C LEU A 27 5.29 4.43 12.42
N LYS A 28 5.29 3.23 13.00
CA LYS A 28 4.14 2.28 12.87
C LYS A 28 2.85 2.86 13.45
N ASN A 29 2.93 3.61 14.55
CA ASN A 29 1.75 4.21 15.19
C ASN A 29 1.17 5.38 14.40
N GLN A 30 1.99 6.14 13.67
CA GLN A 30 1.50 7.23 12.81
C GLN A 30 0.94 6.75 11.47
N ARG A 31 1.05 5.45 11.19
CA ARG A 31 0.64 4.85 9.92
C ARG A 31 -0.87 4.98 9.73
N GLY A 32 -1.27 5.75 8.71
CA GLY A 32 -2.68 6.05 8.41
C GLY A 32 -3.12 7.46 8.79
N GLY A 33 -2.32 8.19 9.59
CA GLY A 33 -2.53 9.61 9.93
C GLY A 33 -1.54 10.57 9.26
N VAL A 34 -0.65 10.07 8.39
CA VAL A 34 0.36 10.88 7.70
C VAL A 34 -0.29 11.71 6.59
N ALA A 35 0.00 13.01 6.59
CA ALA A 35 -0.49 13.94 5.59
C ALA A 35 0.02 13.54 4.18
N PRO A 36 -0.74 13.79 3.10
CA PRO A 36 -0.38 13.37 1.75
C PRO A 36 1.01 13.83 1.30
N GLU A 37 1.41 15.02 1.71
CA GLU A 37 2.65 15.71 1.35
C GLU A 37 3.87 15.02 2.00
N ASP A 38 3.67 14.42 3.17
CA ASP A 38 4.70 13.80 4.00
C ASP A 38 4.87 12.30 3.73
N LYS A 39 4.03 11.70 2.87
CA LYS A 39 4.04 10.26 2.58
C LYS A 39 5.38 9.75 2.07
N GLU A 40 6.10 10.54 1.26
CA GLU A 40 7.40 10.14 0.72
C GLU A 40 8.48 10.15 1.81
N ALA A 41 8.54 11.22 2.60
CA ALA A 41 9.45 11.34 3.74
C ALA A 41 9.22 10.21 4.77
N PHE A 42 7.96 9.93 5.09
CA PHE A 42 7.58 8.84 5.99
C PHE A 42 7.98 7.46 5.46
N LYS A 43 7.78 7.19 4.16
CA LYS A 43 8.23 5.93 3.53
C LYS A 43 9.75 5.78 3.55
N ALA A 44 10.47 6.86 3.26
CA ALA A 44 11.93 6.88 3.30
C ALA A 44 12.45 6.58 4.70
N ALA A 45 11.85 7.18 5.74
CA ALA A 45 12.19 6.92 7.14
C ALA A 45 11.94 5.45 7.54
N ILE A 46 10.78 4.87 7.21
CA ILE A 46 10.52 3.44 7.48
C ILE A 46 11.54 2.56 6.75
N LYS A 47 11.86 2.84 5.49
CA LYS A 47 12.84 2.06 4.72
C LYS A 47 14.23 2.12 5.36
N ALA A 48 14.68 3.31 5.76
CA ALA A 48 15.96 3.51 6.43
C ALA A 48 16.03 2.72 7.75
N LYS A 49 14.97 2.76 8.57
CA LYS A 49 14.91 1.97 9.81
C LYS A 49 14.92 0.47 9.54
N MET A 50 14.16 0.00 8.55
CA MET A 50 14.16 -1.42 8.15
C MET A 50 15.54 -1.89 7.65
N GLN A 51 16.30 -1.02 7.00
CA GLN A 51 17.68 -1.33 6.57
C GLN A 51 18.64 -1.40 7.76
N SER A 52 18.42 -0.59 8.81
CA SER A 52 19.25 -0.62 10.01
C SER A 52 19.02 -1.84 10.93
N LEU A 53 17.94 -2.59 10.74
CA LEU A 53 17.65 -3.82 11.49
C LEU A 53 18.47 -5.02 11.03
N SER A 54 18.67 -5.98 11.95
CA SER A 54 19.24 -7.29 11.60
C SER A 54 18.31 -8.08 10.65
N PRO A 55 18.83 -9.08 9.90
CA PRO A 55 18.01 -9.87 8.98
C PRO A 55 16.80 -10.53 9.64
N GLU A 56 16.97 -11.13 10.82
CA GLU A 56 15.89 -11.77 11.59
C GLU A 56 14.83 -10.77 12.08
N GLN A 57 15.27 -9.60 12.56
CA GLN A 57 14.35 -8.55 13.00
C GLN A 57 13.57 -7.96 11.82
N ARG A 58 14.22 -7.84 10.66
CA ARG A 58 13.60 -7.35 9.43
C ARG A 58 12.53 -8.31 8.90
N GLU A 59 12.77 -9.62 8.96
CA GLU A 59 11.78 -10.66 8.64
C GLU A 59 10.55 -10.54 9.54
N LYS A 60 10.75 -10.45 10.85
CA LYS A 60 9.66 -10.28 11.82
C LYS A 60 8.84 -9.01 11.55
N GLU A 61 9.49 -7.88 11.32
CA GLU A 61 8.83 -6.60 11.03
C GLU A 61 8.08 -6.62 9.69
N LYS A 62 8.60 -7.32 8.67
CA LYS A 62 7.86 -7.55 7.43
C LYS A 62 6.60 -8.36 7.67
N ALA A 63 6.68 -9.44 8.44
CA ALA A 63 5.53 -10.29 8.77
C ALA A 63 4.45 -9.49 9.52
N GLU A 64 4.84 -8.68 10.52
CA GLU A 64 3.92 -7.81 11.23
C GLU A 64 3.30 -6.73 10.34
N MET A 65 4.07 -6.13 9.44
CA MET A 65 3.52 -5.17 8.47
C MET A 65 2.52 -5.82 7.52
N LEU A 66 2.77 -7.05 7.08
CA LEU A 66 1.86 -7.82 6.25
C LEU A 66 0.59 -8.19 7.03
N ALA A 67 0.72 -8.61 8.29
CA ALA A 67 -0.40 -8.90 9.18
C ALA A 67 -1.24 -7.65 9.51
N PHE A 68 -0.61 -6.49 9.70
CA PHE A 68 -1.29 -5.22 9.89
C PHE A 68 -2.01 -4.77 8.61
N LYS A 69 -1.33 -4.87 7.46
CA LYS A 69 -1.95 -4.60 6.16
C LYS A 69 -3.15 -5.53 5.93
N ALA A 70 -3.01 -6.79 6.30
CA ALA A 70 -4.08 -7.76 6.33
C ALA A 70 -5.27 -7.30 7.20
N SER A 71 -4.99 -6.81 8.41
CA SER A 71 -6.00 -6.30 9.34
C SER A 71 -6.71 -5.05 8.79
N VAL A 72 -5.96 -4.05 8.32
CA VAL A 72 -6.49 -2.76 7.83
C VAL A 72 -7.27 -2.91 6.51
N PHE A 73 -6.85 -3.83 5.64
CA PHE A 73 -7.56 -4.11 4.39
C PHE A 73 -8.58 -5.24 4.51
N SER A 74 -8.96 -5.68 5.72
CA SER A 74 -9.87 -6.82 5.95
C SER A 74 -9.46 -8.12 5.21
N THR A 75 -8.17 -8.23 4.88
CA THR A 75 -7.57 -9.28 4.07
C THR A 75 -6.73 -10.17 4.97
N THR A 76 -7.31 -11.16 5.65
CA THR A 76 -6.54 -12.06 6.55
C THR A 76 -5.30 -12.68 5.89
N PRO A 77 -4.24 -13.06 6.64
CA PRO A 77 -3.06 -13.73 6.07
C PRO A 77 -3.44 -14.94 5.19
N LYS A 78 -4.48 -15.69 5.58
CA LYS A 78 -5.07 -16.75 4.77
C LYS A 78 -5.57 -16.27 3.40
N LYS A 79 -6.26 -15.12 3.32
CA LYS A 79 -6.71 -14.54 2.06
C LYS A 79 -5.55 -14.03 1.20
N ILE A 80 -4.44 -13.61 1.82
CA ILE A 80 -3.22 -13.23 1.10
C ILE A 80 -2.56 -14.47 0.49
N GLU A 81 -2.37 -15.54 1.29
CA GLU A 81 -1.84 -16.81 0.81
C GLU A 81 -2.75 -17.43 -0.27
N GLU A 82 -4.06 -17.35 -0.07
CA GLU A 82 -5.04 -17.79 -1.07
C GLU A 82 -4.84 -17.00 -2.37
N PHE A 83 -4.81 -15.66 -2.31
CA PHE A 83 -4.55 -14.82 -3.48
C PHE A 83 -3.20 -15.11 -4.15
N GLU A 84 -2.14 -15.36 -3.39
CA GLU A 84 -0.85 -15.77 -3.93
C GLU A 84 -0.91 -17.13 -4.63
N MET A 85 -1.63 -18.11 -4.07
CA MET A 85 -1.88 -19.39 -4.71
C MET A 85 -2.74 -19.23 -5.97
N LYS A 86 -3.77 -18.37 -5.95
CA LYS A 86 -4.59 -18.02 -7.13
C LYS A 86 -3.70 -17.43 -8.22
N MET A 87 -2.86 -16.46 -7.86
CA MET A 87 -1.95 -15.86 -8.81
C MET A 87 -0.97 -16.90 -9.34
N LYS A 88 -0.37 -17.76 -8.51
CA LYS A 88 0.54 -18.81 -8.99
C LYS A 88 -0.13 -19.79 -9.96
N SER A 89 -1.40 -20.15 -9.75
CA SER A 89 -2.14 -21.07 -10.61
C SER A 89 -2.66 -20.44 -11.92
N LEU A 90 -2.64 -19.11 -12.07
CA LEU A 90 -2.95 -18.45 -13.34
C LEU A 90 -1.87 -18.73 -14.39
N ALA A 91 -2.32 -18.88 -15.64
CA ALA A 91 -1.44 -18.95 -16.81
C ALA A 91 -0.58 -17.66 -16.91
N PRO A 92 0.67 -17.76 -17.42
CA PRO A 92 1.57 -16.61 -17.56
C PRO A 92 0.93 -15.46 -18.36
N GLU A 93 0.23 -15.77 -19.45
CA GLU A 93 -0.48 -14.78 -20.27
C GLU A 93 -1.50 -13.94 -19.48
N LYS A 94 -2.21 -14.56 -18.54
CA LYS A 94 -3.19 -13.87 -17.69
C LYS A 94 -2.51 -13.00 -16.63
N LYS A 95 -1.38 -13.45 -16.08
CA LYS A 95 -0.57 -12.65 -15.16
C LYS A 95 -0.03 -11.41 -15.86
N ASP A 96 0.48 -11.57 -17.07
CA ASP A 96 1.04 -10.46 -17.84
C ASP A 96 -0.04 -9.44 -18.22
N ALA A 97 -1.25 -9.89 -18.57
CA ALA A 97 -2.40 -9.01 -18.80
C ALA A 97 -2.80 -8.23 -17.53
N LEU A 98 -2.84 -8.88 -16.36
CA LEU A 98 -3.15 -8.23 -15.09
C LEU A 98 -2.09 -7.20 -14.69
N MET A 99 -0.80 -7.52 -14.87
CA MET A 99 0.30 -6.61 -14.59
C MET A 99 0.30 -5.42 -15.55
N SER A 100 0.10 -5.68 -16.85
CA SER A 100 0.00 -4.65 -17.89
C SER A 100 -1.17 -3.69 -17.62
N LYS A 101 -2.36 -4.21 -17.28
CA LYS A 101 -3.50 -3.37 -16.89
C LYS A 101 -3.18 -2.59 -15.63
N MET A 102 -2.61 -3.23 -14.61
CA MET A 102 -2.24 -2.56 -13.38
C MET A 102 -1.26 -1.43 -13.65
N ASP A 103 -0.27 -1.57 -14.54
CA ASP A 103 0.68 -0.50 -14.86
C ASP A 103 0.01 0.68 -15.58
N SER A 104 -1.01 0.43 -16.41
CA SER A 104 -1.76 1.44 -17.15
C SER A 104 -2.74 2.29 -16.31
N LEU A 105 -3.09 1.84 -15.10
CA LEU A 105 -4.09 2.47 -14.25
C LEU A 105 -3.52 3.59 -13.36
N SER A 106 -4.35 4.59 -13.04
CA SER A 106 -4.06 5.57 -11.99
C SER A 106 -4.08 4.94 -10.60
N MET A 107 -3.61 5.64 -9.55
CA MET A 107 -3.55 5.09 -8.20
C MET A 107 -4.93 4.72 -7.61
N GLU A 108 -5.98 5.47 -7.93
CA GLU A 108 -7.34 5.18 -7.48
C GLU A 108 -7.92 3.96 -8.22
N GLU A 109 -7.71 3.89 -9.54
CA GLU A 109 -8.17 2.74 -10.34
C GLU A 109 -7.39 1.47 -9.99
N LYS A 110 -6.08 1.57 -9.71
CA LYS A 110 -5.26 0.47 -9.18
C LYS A 110 -5.84 -0.10 -7.89
N PHE A 111 -6.33 0.78 -7.01
CA PHE A 111 -6.92 0.37 -5.75
C PHE A 111 -8.25 -0.36 -5.95
N ALA A 112 -9.14 0.18 -6.79
CA ALA A 112 -10.41 -0.45 -7.13
C ALA A 112 -10.21 -1.80 -7.82
N PHE A 113 -9.32 -1.84 -8.81
CA PHE A 113 -8.95 -3.04 -9.56
C PHE A 113 -8.39 -4.13 -8.64
N LYS A 114 -7.46 -3.77 -7.76
CA LYS A 114 -6.88 -4.71 -6.79
C LYS A 114 -7.92 -5.22 -5.79
N THR A 115 -8.81 -4.34 -5.33
CA THR A 115 -9.89 -4.73 -4.40
C THR A 115 -10.84 -5.72 -5.06
N LYS A 116 -11.20 -5.49 -6.33
CA LYS A 116 -12.06 -6.39 -7.12
C LYS A 116 -11.39 -7.75 -7.37
N LEU A 117 -10.11 -7.74 -7.74
CA LEU A 117 -9.27 -8.95 -7.86
C LEU A 117 -9.23 -9.78 -6.56
N PHE A 118 -9.10 -9.11 -5.42
CA PHE A 118 -9.09 -9.77 -4.11
C PHE A 118 -10.46 -10.34 -3.71
N ALA A 119 -11.55 -9.78 -4.23
CA ALA A 119 -12.91 -10.25 -3.97
C ALA A 119 -13.31 -11.44 -4.85
N MET A 120 -12.65 -11.65 -6.00
CA MET A 120 -12.98 -12.73 -6.92
C MET A 120 -12.48 -14.11 -6.44
N SER A 121 -13.27 -15.14 -6.76
CA SER A 121 -12.92 -16.53 -6.53
C SER A 121 -11.87 -17.04 -7.54
N THR A 122 -11.24 -18.17 -7.22
CA THR A 122 -10.33 -18.87 -8.15
C THR A 122 -11.03 -19.29 -9.44
N GLU A 123 -12.29 -19.69 -9.36
CA GLU A 123 -13.08 -20.15 -10.50
C GLU A 123 -13.44 -19.00 -11.43
N GLU A 124 -13.78 -17.83 -10.88
CA GLU A 124 -14.06 -16.63 -11.66
C GLU A 124 -12.81 -16.11 -12.39
N LEU A 125 -11.65 -16.12 -11.72
CA LEU A 125 -10.38 -15.72 -12.32
C LEU A 125 -9.88 -16.71 -13.37
N SER A 126 -10.12 -18.01 -13.18
CA SER A 126 -9.72 -19.03 -14.15
C SER A 126 -10.64 -19.06 -15.37
N ALA A 127 -11.94 -18.79 -15.20
CA ALA A 127 -12.93 -18.73 -16.27
C ALA A 127 -12.81 -17.47 -17.15
N MET A 128 -12.32 -16.35 -16.59
CA MET A 128 -12.12 -15.11 -17.34
C MET A 128 -11.03 -15.23 -18.42
N SER A 129 -11.29 -14.65 -19.59
CA SER A 129 -10.26 -14.49 -20.63
C SER A 129 -9.26 -13.39 -20.26
N ALA A 130 -8.10 -13.38 -20.91
CA ALA A 130 -7.11 -12.31 -20.72
C ALA A 130 -7.68 -10.94 -21.13
N GLU A 131 -8.56 -10.89 -22.13
CA GLU A 131 -9.23 -9.67 -22.60
C GLU A 131 -10.25 -9.17 -21.56
N GLU A 132 -10.99 -10.07 -20.92
CA GLU A 132 -11.91 -9.70 -19.84
C GLU A 132 -11.16 -9.16 -18.60
N MET A 133 -9.96 -9.67 -18.32
CA MET A 133 -9.12 -9.17 -17.22
C MET A 133 -8.66 -7.72 -17.44
N ILE A 134 -8.46 -7.33 -18.70
CA ILE A 134 -8.08 -5.96 -19.06
C ILE A 134 -9.27 -5.00 -18.85
N HIS A 135 -10.51 -5.47 -18.95
CA HIS A 135 -11.72 -4.65 -18.76
C HIS A 135 -12.34 -4.74 -17.36
N LEU A 136 -11.67 -5.40 -16.40
CA LEU A 136 -12.22 -5.63 -15.06
C LEU A 136 -12.56 -4.33 -14.29
N SER A 137 -11.93 -3.20 -14.63
CA SER A 137 -12.18 -1.88 -14.03
C SER A 137 -13.30 -1.07 -14.70
N ASP A 138 -13.74 -1.45 -15.90
CA ASP A 138 -14.67 -0.65 -16.71
C ASP A 138 -16.15 -0.98 -16.41
N LYS A 139 -16.41 -1.91 -15.48
CA LYS A 139 -17.75 -2.31 -14.98
C LYS A 139 -17.86 -2.08 -13.49
#